data_AF-A0AAV4GV27-F1
#
_entry.id   AF-A0AAV4GV27-F1
#
_cell.length_a   1.000
_cell.length_b   1.000
_cell.length_c   1.000
_cell.angle_alpha   90.00
_cell.angle_beta   90.00
_cell.angle_gamma   90.00
#
_symmetry.space_group_name_H-M   'P 1'
#
loop_
_entity.id
_entity.type
_entity.pdbx_description
1 polymer ?
#
loop_
_entity_poly.entity_id
_entity_poly.type
_entity_poly.pdbx_seq_one_letter_code
_entity_poly.pdbx_strand_id
1 'polypeptide(L)' 'MPAVYSKICTADKTRIFQAYTRGEDYIQLARQIGIKRTTAYQIVRRALEHDGVVAFPRGGLRSVKVSEEMLETAIAI' A
#
# COMPACT_ATOMS: atom_id res chain seq x y z
N MET A 1 -19.04 -6.57 -13.03
CA MET A 1 -18.79 -6.64 -11.58
C MET A 1 -17.46 -5.96 -11.30
N PRO A 2 -17.41 -4.76 -10.71
CA PRO A 2 -16.14 -4.13 -10.34
C PRO A 2 -15.45 -4.99 -9.28
N ALA A 3 -14.15 -5.25 -9.45
CA ALA A 3 -13.37 -6.01 -8.48
C ALA A 3 -13.36 -5.24 -7.15
N VAL A 4 -14.04 -5.78 -6.13
CA VAL A 4 -13.93 -5.29 -4.76
C VAL A 4 -12.50 -5.59 -4.32
N TYR A 5 -11.63 -4.59 -4.39
CA TYR A 5 -10.29 -4.67 -3.81
C TYR A 5 -10.45 -4.76 -2.29
N SER A 6 -10.65 -5.97 -1.77
CA SER A 6 -10.63 -6.22 -0.33
C SER A 6 -9.32 -5.67 0.22
N LYS A 7 -9.42 -4.62 1.03
CA LYS A 7 -8.28 -4.01 1.70
C LYS A 7 -7.73 -5.06 2.67
N ILE A 8 -6.57 -5.63 2.35
CA ILE A 8 -5.83 -6.46 3.32
C ILE A 8 -5.57 -5.59 4.54
N CYS A 9 -6.03 -6.04 5.71
CA CYS A 9 -5.89 -5.30 6.94
C CYS A 9 -4.41 -5.19 7.34
N THR A 10 -4.07 -4.15 8.10
CA THR A 10 -2.68 -3.94 8.52
C THR A 10 -2.18 -5.08 9.41
N ALA A 11 -3.05 -5.67 10.25
CA ALA A 11 -2.67 -6.79 11.11
C ALA A 11 -2.24 -8.04 10.31
N ASP A 12 -2.88 -8.34 9.18
CA ASP A 12 -2.49 -9.48 8.34
C ASP A 12 -1.15 -9.25 7.64
N LYS A 13 -0.89 -8.00 7.24
CA LYS A 13 0.43 -7.63 6.69
C LYS A 13 1.51 -7.80 7.75
N THR A 14 1.23 -7.38 8.98
CA THR A 14 2.14 -7.54 10.12
C THR A 14 2.38 -9.01 10.43
N ARG A 15 1.34 -9.86 10.41
CA ARG A 15 1.50 -11.32 10.58
C ARG A 15 2.38 -11.95 9.51
N ILE A 16 2.18 -11.59 8.23
CA ILE A 16 3.02 -12.07 7.13
C ILE A 16 4.48 -11.66 7.34
N PHE A 17 4.72 -10.40 7.71
CA PHE A 17 6.08 -9.93 7.94
C PHE A 17 6.73 -10.58 9.16
N GLN A 18 5.97 -10.78 10.25
CA GLN A 18 6.45 -11.50 11.43
C GLN A 18 6.83 -12.95 11.11
N ALA A 19 6.00 -13.67 10.36
CA ALA A 19 6.32 -15.02 9.92
C ALA A 19 7.62 -15.06 9.11
N TYR A 20 7.83 -14.09 8.20
CA TYR A 20 9.09 -13.94 7.48
C TYR A 20 10.28 -13.70 8.43
N THR A 21 10.17 -12.77 9.39
CA THR A 21 11.25 -12.47 10.34
C THR A 21 11.60 -13.65 11.26
N ARG A 22 10.64 -14.55 11.50
CA ARG A 22 10.84 -15.78 12.28
C ARG A 22 11.41 -16.95 11.45
N GLY A 23 11.57 -16.78 10.14
CA GLY A 23 12.00 -17.84 9.23
C GLY A 23 10.90 -18.86 8.90
N GLU A 24 9.63 -18.55 9.19
CA GLU A 24 8.48 -19.40 8.89
C GLU A 24 8.06 -19.29 7.41
N ASP A 25 7.29 -20.27 6.92
CA ASP A 25 6.68 -20.20 5.58
C ASP A 25 5.51 -19.22 5.55
N TYR A 26 5.84 -17.94 5.36
CA TYR A 26 4.86 -16.86 5.22
C TYR A 26 3.97 -17.01 3.96
N ILE A 27 4.36 -17.81 2.96
CA ILE A 27 3.53 -18.08 1.78
C ILE A 27 2.41 -19.06 2.13
N GLN A 28 2.72 -20.08 2.94
CA GLN A 28 1.71 -20.98 3.49
C GLN A 28 0.73 -20.21 4.38
N LEU A 29 1.23 -19.33 5.26
CA LEU A 29 0.38 -18.45 6.08
C LEU A 29 -0.52 -17.58 5.21
N ALA A 30 0.04 -16.92 4.18
CA ALA A 30 -0.74 -16.11 3.25
C ALA A 30 -1.87 -16.89 2.58
N ARG A 31 -1.61 -18.15 2.19
CA ARG A 31 -2.63 -19.03 1.62
C ARG A 31 -3.75 -19.34 2.61
N GLN A 32 -3.43 -19.58 3.87
CA GLN A 32 -4.42 -19.85 4.93
C GLN A 32 -5.34 -18.65 5.20
N ILE A 33 -4.79 -17.43 5.16
CA ILE A 33 -5.55 -16.18 5.40
C ILE A 33 -6.15 -15.58 4.12
N GLY A 34 -6.09 -16.29 2.98
CA GLY A 34 -6.71 -15.89 1.73
C GLY A 34 -5.98 -14.76 0.97
N ILE A 35 -4.71 -14.54 1.24
CA ILE A 35 -3.87 -13.54 0.55
C ILE A 35 -3.13 -14.19 -0.62
N LYS A 36 -3.20 -13.54 -1.79
CA LYS A 36 -2.48 -14.00 -2.99
C LYS A 36 -0.98 -14.03 -2.73
N ARG A 37 -0.30 -15.06 -3.24
CA ARG A 37 1.17 -15.24 -3.16
C ARG A 37 1.94 -13.99 -3.57
N THR A 38 1.57 -13.37 -4.70
CA THR A 38 2.20 -12.16 -5.21
C THR A 38 2.04 -10.97 -4.26
N THR A 39 0.89 -10.86 -3.59
CA THR A 39 0.64 -9.82 -2.60
C THR A 39 1.44 -10.05 -1.32
N ALA A 40 1.55 -11.29 -0.84
CA ALA A 40 2.40 -11.63 0.30
C ALA A 40 3.86 -11.26 0.03
N TYR A 41 4.36 -11.56 -1.16
CA TYR A 41 5.71 -11.18 -1.59
C TYR A 41 5.91 -9.66 -1.60
N GLN A 42 4.97 -8.91 -2.15
CA GLN A 42 5.00 -7.43 -2.13
C GLN A 42 4.97 -6.85 -0.72
N ILE A 43 4.22 -7.46 0.21
CA ILE A 43 4.18 -7.05 1.61
C ILE A 43 5.56 -7.22 2.24
N VAL A 44 6.17 -8.40 2.13
CA VAL A 44 7.50 -8.67 2.71
C VAL A 44 8.55 -7.76 2.07
N ARG A 45 8.57 -7.65 0.75
CA ARG A 45 9.55 -6.82 0.03
C ARG A 45 9.51 -5.35 0.49
N ARG A 46 8.32 -4.75 0.54
CA ARG A 46 8.16 -3.37 1.01
C ARG A 46 8.44 -3.21 2.50
N ALA A 47 8.09 -4.21 3.31
CA ALA A 47 8.39 -4.15 4.73
C ALA A 47 9.91 -4.18 4.99
N LEU A 48 10.69 -4.88 4.17
CA LEU A 48 12.15 -4.84 4.20
C LEU A 48 12.72 -3.50 3.73
N GLU A 49 12.15 -2.90 2.69
CA GLU A 49 12.58 -1.58 2.17
C GLU A 49 12.38 -0.44 3.19
N HIS A 50 11.50 -0.62 4.18
CA HIS A 50 11.06 0.43 5.12
C HIS A 50 11.21 0.06 6.60
N ASP A 51 11.97 -0.99 6.92
CA ASP A 51 12.15 -1.51 8.28
C ASP A 51 10.83 -1.79 9.03
N GLY A 52 9.77 -2.17 8.31
CA GLY A 52 8.49 -2.53 8.89
C GLY A 52 7.28 -2.36 7.98
N VAL A 53 6.12 -2.80 8.45
CA VAL A 53 4.85 -2.68 7.72
C VAL A 53 4.31 -1.25 7.82
N VAL A 54 4.55 -0.45 6.79
CA VAL A 54 4.08 0.94 6.72
C VAL A 54 2.82 1.04 5.84
N ALA A 55 1.87 1.86 6.28
CA ALA A 55 0.72 2.25 5.46
C ALA A 55 1.14 3.36 4.50
N PHE A 56 1.28 3.03 3.21
CA PHE A 56 1.57 4.04 2.20
C PHE A 56 0.32 4.86 1.88
N PRO A 57 0.43 6.20 1.81
CA PRO A 57 -0.63 7.02 1.26
C PRO A 57 -0.91 6.55 -0.17
N ARG A 58 -2.19 6.36 -0.50
CA ARG A 58 -2.64 6.02 -1.84
C ARG A 58 -3.16 7.29 -2.52
N GLY A 59 -2.60 7.61 -3.68
CA GLY A 59 -2.85 8.86 -4.37
C GLY A 59 -1.82 9.94 -4.00
N GLY A 60 -1.74 10.96 -4.85
CA GLY A 60 -0.90 12.12 -4.67
C GLY A 60 -1.46 13.28 -5.48
N LEU A 61 -1.21 14.51 -5.03
CA LEU A 61 -1.51 15.72 -5.79
C LEU A 61 -0.74 15.65 -7.11
N ARG A 62 -1.44 15.57 -8.24
CA ARG A 62 -0.85 15.96 -9.51
C ARG A 62 -0.66 17.47 -9.45
N SER A 63 0.57 17.92 -9.28
CA SER A 63 0.92 19.33 -9.44
C SER A 63 0.62 19.72 -10.88
N VAL A 64 -0.49 20.42 -11.09
CA VAL A 64 -0.80 21.09 -12.36
C VAL A 64 -0.02 22.41 -12.36
N LYS A 65 0.68 22.73 -13.45
CA LYS A 65 1.25 24.08 -13.61
C LYS A 65 0.10 25.07 -13.61
N VAL A 66 0.04 25.94 -12.61
CA VAL A 66 -0.90 27.06 -12.56
C VAL A 66 -0.41 28.08 -13.60
N SER A 67 -1.21 28.39 -14.62
CA SER A 67 -0.93 29.49 -15.55
C SER A 67 -1.30 30.83 -14.90
N GLU A 68 -0.73 31.95 -15.39
CA GLU A 68 -1.03 33.30 -14.89
C GLU A 68 -2.54 33.61 -14.94
N GLU A 69 -3.26 33.15 -15.96
CA GLU A 69 -4.73 33.30 -16.08
C GLU A 69 -5.50 32.66 -14.92
N MET A 70 -5.03 31.52 -14.39
CA MET A 70 -5.64 30.85 -13.25
C MET A 70 -5.42 31.60 -11.93
N LEU A 71 -4.34 32.38 -11.86
CA LEU A 71 -3.98 33.20 -10.71
C LEU A 71 -4.80 34.50 -10.67
N GLU A 72 -4.96 35.16 -11.81
CA GLU A 72 -5.78 36.38 -11.93
C GLU A 72 -7.25 36.14 -11.57
N THR A 73 -7.81 35.00 -12.02
CA THR A 73 -9.19 34.63 -11.71
C THR A 73 -9.39 34.32 -10.21
N ALA A 74 -8.36 33.88 -9.51
CA ALA A 74 -8.44 33.53 -8.09
C ALA A 74 -8.37 34.76 -7.15
N ILE A 75 -7.78 35.87 -7.60
CA ILE A 75 -7.61 37.11 -6.83
C ILE A 75 -8.77 38.09 -7.04
N ALA A 76 -9.57 37.91 -8.10
CA ALA A 76 -10.70 38.79 -8.44
C ALA A 76 -11.98 38.56 -7.59
N ILE A 77 -11.87 37.95 -6.40
CA ILE A 77 -12.95 37.74 -5.42
C ILE A 77 -12.66 38.58 -4.18
#